data_AF-A0A7W0ZNQ3-F1
#
_entry.id   AF-A0A7W0ZNQ3-F1
#
_cell.length_a   1.000
_cell.length_b   1.000
_cell.length_c   1.000
_cell.angle_alpha   90.00
_cell.angle_beta   90.00
_cell.angle_gamma   90.00
#
_symmetry.space_group_name_H-M   'P 1'
#
loop_
_entity.id
_entity.type
_entity.pdbx_description
1 polymer ?
#
loop_
_entity_poly.entity_id
_entity_poly.type
_entity_poly.pdbx_seq_one_letter_code
_entity_poly.pdbx_strand_id
1 'polypeptide(L)'
;MEVRASVTGVRVSPRKARLVVDAVRGKRVMDAIALTRFMPQKTANDVGKLLQSVAANAENNYDMDPELLWIKAIFADDGPSLRRFKAKARGRVGRIIRRNTHLTVIAEERRS
;
A
#
# COMPACT_ATOMS: atom_id res chain seq x y z
N MET A 1 19.26 -8.18 -5.07
CA MET A 1 18.48 -9.03 -4.15
C MET A 1 17.21 -8.28 -3.78
N GLU A 2 16.10 -8.98 -3.57
CA GLU A 2 14.78 -8.37 -3.42
C GLU A 2 14.25 -8.47 -1.99
N VAL A 3 13.64 -7.39 -1.52
CA VAL A 3 13.01 -7.30 -0.20
C VAL A 3 11.52 -7.08 -0.38
N ARG A 4 10.73 -7.92 0.28
CA ARG A 4 9.27 -7.89 0.21
C ARG A 4 8.67 -7.47 1.55
N ALA A 5 7.61 -6.66 1.50
CA ALA A 5 6.67 -6.53 2.61
C ALA A 5 5.24 -6.49 2.08
N SER A 6 4.30 -7.00 2.88
CA SER A 6 2.88 -7.01 2.53
C SER A 6 2.01 -6.78 3.75
N VAL A 7 0.92 -6.03 3.58
CA VAL A 7 -0.14 -5.88 4.59
C VAL A 7 -1.46 -6.35 4.01
N THR A 8 -2.17 -7.17 4.76
CA THR A 8 -3.43 -7.77 4.35
C THR A 8 -4.61 -7.16 5.11
N GLY A 9 -5.77 -7.04 4.44
CA GLY A 9 -7.00 -6.62 5.11
C GLY A 9 -7.10 -5.11 5.38
N VAL A 10 -6.36 -4.27 4.66
CA VAL A 10 -6.45 -2.81 4.80
C VAL A 10 -7.86 -2.34 4.44
N ARG A 11 -8.50 -1.59 5.34
CA ARG A 11 -9.91 -1.18 5.20
C ARG A 11 -10.10 0.01 4.27
N VAL A 12 -9.72 -0.16 3.01
CA VAL A 12 -9.84 0.82 1.92
C VAL A 12 -10.26 0.10 0.64
N SER A 13 -10.88 0.82 -0.29
CA SER A 13 -11.15 0.31 -1.64
C SER A 13 -9.86 0.32 -2.47
N PRO A 14 -9.56 -0.74 -3.25
CA PRO A 14 -8.31 -0.82 -3.99
C PRO A 14 -8.09 0.34 -4.95
N ARG A 15 -9.16 0.82 -5.61
CA ARG A 15 -9.09 2.01 -6.48
C ARG A 15 -8.51 3.24 -5.78
N LYS A 16 -8.85 3.49 -4.50
CA LYS A 16 -8.30 4.63 -3.75
C LYS A 16 -6.86 4.37 -3.33
N ALA A 17 -6.53 3.13 -2.99
CA ALA A 17 -5.17 2.74 -2.66
C ALA A 17 -4.22 2.86 -3.87
N ARG A 18 -4.68 2.46 -5.06
CA ARG A 18 -3.91 2.53 -6.31
C ARG A 18 -3.45 3.95 -6.63
N LEU A 19 -4.27 4.97 -6.38
CA LEU A 19 -3.87 6.37 -6.59
C LEU A 19 -2.61 6.76 -5.80
N VAL A 20 -2.47 6.26 -4.56
CA VAL A 20 -1.29 6.51 -3.72
C VAL A 20 -0.12 5.65 -4.18
N VAL A 21 -0.39 4.36 -4.44
CA VAL A 21 0.60 3.39 -4.90
C VAL A 21 1.27 3.83 -6.21
N ASP A 22 0.49 4.35 -7.15
CA ASP A 22 0.99 4.81 -8.45
C ASP A 22 1.87 6.05 -8.30
N ALA A 23 1.62 6.91 -7.30
CA ALA A 23 2.42 8.09 -7.03
C ALA A 23 3.81 7.77 -6.46
N VAL A 24 3.97 6.64 -5.77
CA VAL A 24 5.25 6.21 -5.17
C VAL A 24 6.02 5.19 -6.02
N ARG A 25 5.39 4.63 -7.05
CA ARG A 25 5.97 3.60 -7.90
C ARG A 25 7.26 4.08 -8.57
N GLY A 26 8.32 3.27 -8.52
CA GLY A 26 9.60 3.57 -9.16
C GLY A 26 10.44 4.66 -8.49
N LYS A 27 10.05 5.15 -7.30
CA LYS A 27 10.87 6.06 -6.50
C LYS A 27 11.82 5.29 -5.57
N ARG A 28 12.81 6.00 -5.02
CA ARG A 28 13.59 5.50 -3.87
C ARG A 28 12.68 5.30 -2.66
N VAL A 29 12.99 4.31 -1.83
CA VAL A 29 12.17 3.99 -0.66
C VAL A 29 12.08 5.17 0.31
N MET A 30 13.21 5.84 0.58
CA MET A 30 13.26 7.00 1.48
C MET A 30 12.45 8.19 0.95
N ASP A 31 12.55 8.49 -0.36
CA ASP A 31 11.75 9.55 -0.99
C ASP A 31 10.25 9.24 -0.93
N ALA A 32 9.87 7.97 -1.12
CA ALA A 32 8.49 7.55 -1.04
C ALA A 32 7.92 7.64 0.38
N ILE A 33 8.72 7.36 1.41
CA ILE A 33 8.35 7.56 2.82
C ILE A 33 8.11 9.06 3.09
N ALA A 34 9.00 9.93 2.63
CA ALA A 34 8.84 11.38 2.77
C ALA A 34 7.58 11.87 2.04
N LEU A 35 7.36 11.43 0.80
CA LEU A 35 6.21 11.80 -0.01
C LEU A 35 4.88 11.39 0.63
N THR A 36 4.78 10.16 1.13
CA THR A 36 3.55 9.64 1.75
C THR A 36 3.18 10.38 3.04
N ARG A 37 4.15 10.94 3.76
CA ARG A 37 3.91 11.73 4.98
C ARG A 37 3.09 13.00 4.74
N PHE A 38 3.20 13.60 3.55
CA PHE A 38 2.52 14.86 3.19
C PHE A 38 1.30 14.64 2.30
N MET A 39 1.00 13.41 1.91
CA MET A 39 -0.17 13.11 1.10
C MET A 39 -1.47 13.19 1.92
N PRO A 40 -2.52 13.86 1.44
CA PRO A 40 -3.78 14.01 2.17
C PRO A 40 -4.64 12.74 2.17
N GLN A 41 -4.27 11.74 1.37
CA GLN A 41 -5.05 10.52 1.23
C GLN A 41 -4.90 9.63 2.46
N LYS A 42 -6.01 9.12 3.01
CA LYS A 42 -5.98 8.20 4.16
C LYS A 42 -5.04 7.00 3.95
N THR A 43 -4.99 6.48 2.73
CA THR A 43 -4.16 5.32 2.37
C THR A 43 -2.66 5.63 2.42
N ALA A 44 -2.26 6.91 2.37
CA ALA A 44 -0.85 7.28 2.46
C ALA A 44 -0.22 6.84 3.78
N ASN A 45 -0.97 6.88 4.89
CA ASN A 45 -0.48 6.39 6.17
C ASN A 45 -0.21 4.88 6.16
N ASP A 46 -1.09 4.09 5.53
CA ASP A 46 -0.94 2.65 5.43
C ASP A 46 0.24 2.28 4.51
N VAL A 47 0.39 2.98 3.39
CA VAL A 47 1.51 2.80 2.44
C VAL A 47 2.83 3.24 3.07
N GLY A 48 2.87 4.37 3.78
CA GLY A 48 4.07 4.87 4.45
C GLY A 48 4.59 3.89 5.51
N LYS A 49 3.69 3.30 6.31
CA LYS A 49 4.06 2.23 7.26
C LYS A 49 4.60 0.99 6.55
N LEU A 50 4.01 0.61 5.43
CA LEU A 50 4.48 -0.52 4.63
C LEU A 50 5.89 -0.27 4.09
N LEU A 51 6.17 0.95 3.59
CA LEU A 51 7.49 1.33 3.10
C LEU A 51 8.55 1.36 4.23
N GLN A 52 8.18 1.85 5.41
CA GLN A 52 9.06 1.77 6.60
C GLN A 52 9.38 0.32 6.98
N SER A 53 8.39 -0.58 6.90
CA SER A 53 8.61 -2.01 7.13
C SER A 53 9.54 -2.63 6.09
N VAL A 54 9.48 -2.20 4.82
CA VAL A 54 10.41 -2.68 3.79
C VAL A 54 11.84 -2.23 4.09
N ALA A 55 12.04 -0.96 4.46
CA ALA A 55 13.36 -0.45 4.83
C ALA A 55 13.93 -1.22 6.04
N ALA A 56 13.12 -1.42 7.08
CA ALA A 56 13.53 -2.20 8.24
C ALA A 56 13.84 -3.67 7.92
N ASN A 57 13.08 -4.30 7.01
CA ASN A 57 13.35 -5.67 6.58
C ASN A 57 14.65 -5.77 5.78
N ALA A 58 14.97 -4.74 4.99
CA ALA A 58 16.19 -4.69 4.20
C ALA A 58 17.44 -4.58 5.09
N GLU A 59 17.37 -3.72 6.11
CA GLU A 59 18.45 -3.53 7.08
C GLU A 59 18.63 -4.78 7.96
N ASN A 60 17.57 -5.24 8.64
CA ASN A 60 17.71 -6.27 9.68
C ASN A 60 17.89 -7.70 9.15
N ASN A 61 17.32 -8.03 7.99
CA ASN A 61 17.34 -9.42 7.49
C ASN A 61 18.33 -9.63 6.35
N TYR A 62 18.76 -8.55 5.69
CA TYR A 62 19.57 -8.65 4.47
C TYR A 62 20.80 -7.73 4.48
N ASP A 63 21.05 -7.01 5.58
CA ASP A 63 22.17 -6.06 5.75
C ASP A 63 22.32 -5.09 4.56
N MET A 64 21.19 -4.68 3.97
CA MET A 64 21.16 -3.73 2.86
C MET A 64 21.03 -2.30 3.36
N ASP A 65 21.64 -1.36 2.65
CA ASP A 65 21.48 0.07 2.92
C ASP A 65 20.08 0.56 2.49
N PRO A 66 19.23 1.03 3.44
CA PRO A 66 17.92 1.63 3.18
C PRO A 66 17.92 2.75 2.14
N GLU A 67 19.00 3.52 2.05
CA GLU A 67 19.11 4.70 1.17
C GLU A 67 19.28 4.32 -0.31
N LEU A 68 19.82 3.13 -0.57
CA LEU A 68 20.08 2.61 -1.91
C LEU A 68 18.91 1.78 -2.47
N LEU A 69 17.84 1.57 -1.70
CA LEU A 69 16.68 0.79 -2.12
C LEU A 69 15.73 1.57 -3.01
N TRP A 70 15.30 0.90 -4.08
CA TRP A 70 14.31 1.38 -5.04
C TRP A 70 13.07 0.49 -5.02
N ILE A 71 11.91 1.12 -5.22
CA ILE A 71 10.65 0.38 -5.33
C ILE A 71 10.58 -0.23 -6.73
N LYS A 72 10.85 -1.55 -6.82
CA LYS A 72 10.71 -2.33 -8.04
C LYS A 72 9.24 -2.47 -8.44
N ALA A 73 8.41 -2.91 -7.49
CA ALA A 73 7.00 -3.11 -7.71
C ALA A 73 6.20 -2.77 -6.46
N ILE A 74 5.07 -2.10 -6.66
CA ILE A 74 4.10 -1.84 -5.62
C ILE A 74 2.72 -1.94 -6.22
N PHE A 75 1.83 -2.68 -5.57
CA PHE A 75 0.49 -2.92 -6.08
C PHE A 75 -0.52 -3.11 -4.95
N ALA A 76 -1.78 -2.87 -5.32
CA ALA A 76 -2.93 -2.93 -4.42
C ALA A 76 -4.01 -3.85 -5.03
N ASP A 77 -4.16 -5.02 -4.41
CA ASP A 77 -5.08 -6.07 -4.83
C ASP A 77 -6.39 -6.02 -4.04
N ASP A 78 -7.46 -6.55 -4.65
CA ASP A 78 -8.74 -6.69 -3.98
C ASP A 78 -8.64 -7.75 -2.88
N GLY A 79 -9.19 -7.43 -1.71
CA GLY A 79 -9.34 -8.36 -0.60
C GLY A 79 -10.80 -8.80 -0.39
N PRO A 80 -11.06 -9.62 0.64
CA PRO A 80 -12.41 -10.07 0.96
C PRO A 80 -13.32 -8.87 1.23
N SER A 81 -14.45 -8.82 0.54
CA SER A 81 -15.38 -7.69 0.63
C SER A 81 -16.54 -8.00 1.57
N LEU A 82 -16.85 -7.02 2.43
CA LEU A 82 -17.96 -7.14 3.37
C LEU A 82 -19.25 -6.60 2.75
N ARG A 83 -20.21 -7.51 2.53
CA ARG A 83 -21.56 -7.15 2.09
C ARG A 83 -22.35 -6.52 3.23
N ARG A 84 -22.96 -5.37 2.98
CA ARG A 84 -23.86 -4.66 3.89
C ARG A 84 -25.09 -4.20 3.11
N PHE A 85 -26.17 -3.93 3.80
CA PHE A 85 -27.39 -3.38 3.21
C PHE A 85 -27.58 -1.93 3.64
N LYS A 86 -28.34 -1.17 2.84
CA LYS A 86 -28.85 0.15 3.19
C LYS A 86 -30.31 0.21 2.82
N ALA A 87 -31.17 0.52 3.80
CA ALA A 87 -32.58 0.75 3.55
C ALA A 87 -32.76 1.90 2.53
N LYS A 88 -33.73 1.73 1.63
CA LYS A 88 -34.11 2.70 0.60
C LYS A 88 -35.62 2.95 0.67
N ALA A 89 -36.07 4.03 0.03
CA ALA A 89 -37.48 4.39 -0.02
C ALA A 89 -38.34 3.27 -0.63
N ARG A 90 -39.62 3.25 -0.26
CA ARG A 90 -40.64 2.29 -0.75
C ARG A 90 -40.27 0.82 -0.52
N GLY A 91 -39.77 0.49 0.68
CA GLY A 91 -39.43 -0.90 1.06
C GLY A 91 -38.26 -1.53 0.31
N ARG A 92 -37.48 -0.74 -0.45
CA ARG A 92 -36.35 -1.26 -1.23
C ARG A 92 -35.09 -1.40 -0.38
N VAL A 93 -34.20 -2.31 -0.78
CA VAL A 93 -32.90 -2.51 -0.13
C VAL A 93 -31.77 -2.31 -1.14
N GLY A 94 -30.87 -1.37 -0.85
CA GLY A 94 -29.65 -1.16 -1.61
C GLY A 94 -28.48 -1.94 -1.03
N ARG A 95 -27.55 -2.38 -1.89
CA ARG A 95 -26.33 -3.07 -1.47
C ARG A 95 -25.19 -2.07 -1.25
N ILE A 96 -24.48 -2.19 -0.12
CA ILE A 96 -23.20 -1.53 0.14
C ILE A 96 -22.11 -2.60 0.20
N ILE A 97 -21.01 -2.37 -0.50
CA ILE A 97 -19.83 -3.24 -0.44
C ILE A 97 -18.72 -2.48 0.27
N ARG A 98 -18.32 -2.94 1.45
CA ARG A 98 -17.14 -2.43 2.15
C ARG A 98 -15.94 -3.29 1.76
N ARG A 99 -15.19 -2.82 0.77
CA ARG A 99 -14.00 -3.50 0.22
C ARG A 99 -12.82 -3.44 1.21
N ASN A 100 -11.96 -4.45 1.12
CA ASN A 100 -10.63 -4.48 1.72
C ASN A 100 -9.60 -4.54 0.61
N THR A 101 -8.36 -4.19 0.93
CA THR A 101 -7.23 -4.20 0.00
C THR A 101 -6.06 -4.97 0.61
N HIS A 102 -5.32 -5.68 -0.23
CA HIS A 102 -3.99 -6.21 0.09
C HIS A 102 -2.95 -5.32 -0.57
N LEU A 103 -2.00 -4.80 0.19
CA LEU A 103 -0.90 -3.97 -0.32
C LEU A 103 0.39 -4.78 -0.27
N THR A 104 1.12 -4.78 -1.38
CA THR A 104 2.41 -5.46 -1.48
C THR A 104 3.43 -4.51 -2.07
N VAL A 105 4.62 -4.48 -1.46
CA VAL A 105 5.80 -3.76 -1.95
C VAL A 105 6.94 -4.75 -2.12
N ILE A 106 7.64 -4.60 -3.23
CA ILE A 106 8.90 -5.27 -3.55
C ILE A 106 9.90 -4.16 -3.85
N ALA A 107 10.97 -4.13 -3.07
CA ALA A 107 12.10 -3.23 -3.25
C ALA A 107 13.35 -4.02 -3.65
N GLU A 108 14.23 -3.38 -4.41
CA GLU A 108 15.51 -3.95 -4.78
C GLU A 108 16.59 -2.85 -4.73
N GLU A 109 17.81 -3.27 -4.44
CA GLU A 109 18.97 -2.40 -4.58
C GLU A 109 19.30 -2.25 -6.07
N ARG A 110 19.28 -1.02 -6.58
CA ARG A 110 19.61 -0.73 -7.97
C ARG A 110 21.12 -0.48 -8.06
N ARG A 111 21.87 -1.50 -8.50
CA ARG A 111 23.26 -1.31 -8.92
C ARG A 111 23.27 -0.54 -10.24
N SER A 112 23.78 0.69 -10.21
CA SER A 112 24.15 1.46 -11.39
C SER A 112 25.38 0.87 -12.06
#